data_AF-A0A7K5CNM6-F1
#
_entry.id   AF-A0A7K5CNM6-F1
#
_cell.length_a   1.000
_cell.length_b   1.000
_cell.length_c   1.000
_cell.angle_alpha   90.00
_cell.angle_beta   90.00
_cell.angle_gamma   90.00
#
_symmetry.space_group_name_H-M   'P 1'
#
loop_
_entity.id
_entity.type
_entity.pdbx_description
1 polymer ?
#
loop_
_entity_poly.entity_id
_entity_poly.type
_entity_poly.pdbx_seq_one_letter_code
_entity_poly.pdbx_strand_id
1 'polypeptide(L)'
;NSKVSSIGSIAIHVDNVTVTAVQSENEMVSDHRLCLPIFLSHGKVRIHQKGKSILIQSNFKLKVLYNWDDHLVIKFLAALSVKVCGMCRN
;
A
#
# COMPACT_ATOMS: atom_id res chain seq x y z
N ASN A 1 16.40 16.69 -20.27
CA ASN A 1 14.96 16.55 -19.96
C ASN A 1 14.73 15.10 -19.56
N SER A 2 14.82 14.77 -18.26
CA SER A 2 14.72 13.38 -17.81
C SER A 2 13.26 13.04 -17.56
N LYS A 3 12.70 12.11 -18.34
CA LYS A 3 11.33 11.63 -18.16
C LYS A 3 11.33 10.68 -16.97
N VAL A 4 10.96 11.17 -15.79
CA VAL A 4 10.78 10.33 -14.60
C VAL A 4 9.41 9.66 -14.69
N SER A 5 9.35 8.37 -14.38
CA SER A 5 8.10 7.60 -14.29
C SER A 5 7.54 7.74 -12.88
N SER A 6 6.28 8.16 -12.76
CA SER A 6 5.59 8.29 -11.46
C SER A 6 4.54 7.19 -11.29
N ILE A 7 4.20 6.86 -10.05
CA ILE A 7 3.08 5.96 -9.75
C ILE A 7 1.82 6.82 -9.59
N GLY A 8 0.88 6.72 -10.53
CA GLY A 8 -0.34 7.52 -10.49
C GLY A 8 -1.30 7.10 -9.36
N SER A 9 -1.45 5.81 -9.14
CA SER A 9 -2.26 5.27 -8.04
C SER A 9 -1.84 3.85 -7.68
N ILE A 10 -2.20 3.44 -6.46
CA ILE A 10 -2.14 2.06 -6.00
C ILE A 10 -3.49 1.64 -5.43
N ALA A 11 -3.86 0.39 -5.68
CA ALA A 11 -5.03 -0.26 -5.09
C ALA A 11 -4.58 -1.54 -4.40
N ILE A 12 -4.91 -1.67 -3.11
CA ILE A 12 -4.52 -2.80 -2.26
C ILE A 12 -5.79 -3.45 -1.73
N HIS A 13 -5.97 -4.72 -2.07
CA HIS A 13 -7.10 -5.54 -1.61
C HIS A 13 -6.60 -6.55 -0.58
N VAL A 14 -7.11 -6.44 0.65
CA VAL A 14 -6.77 -7.34 1.77
C VAL A 14 -8.06 -7.73 2.49
N ASP A 15 -8.39 -9.02 2.49
CA ASP A 15 -9.68 -9.54 2.96
C ASP A 15 -10.86 -8.79 2.29
N ASN A 16 -11.73 -8.15 3.07
CA ASN A 16 -12.86 -7.34 2.60
C ASN A 16 -12.56 -5.83 2.59
N VAL A 17 -11.28 -5.45 2.65
CA VAL A 17 -10.85 -4.04 2.70
C VAL A 17 -10.09 -3.70 1.42
N THR A 18 -10.55 -2.63 0.77
CA THR A 18 -9.88 -2.00 -0.36
C THR A 18 -9.29 -0.67 0.07
N VAL A 19 -7.99 -0.52 -0.15
CA VAL A 19 -7.24 0.69 0.12
C VAL A 19 -6.75 1.25 -1.21
N THR A 20 -7.19 2.45 -1.56
CA THR A 20 -6.74 3.17 -2.74
C THR A 20 -6.00 4.43 -2.35
N ALA A 21 -4.84 4.66 -2.97
CA ALA A 21 -4.04 5.87 -2.78
C ALA A 21 -3.72 6.46 -4.15
N VAL A 22 -4.04 7.74 -4.34
CA VAL A 22 -3.94 8.44 -5.62
C VAL A 22 -2.97 9.61 -5.48
N GLN A 23 -1.93 9.65 -6.33
CA GLN A 23 -0.86 10.64 -6.25
C GLN A 23 -1.38 12.08 -6.43
N SER A 24 -2.29 12.30 -7.39
CA SER A 24 -2.78 13.65 -7.72
C SER A 24 -3.54 14.33 -6.58
N GLU A 25 -4.08 13.55 -5.66
CA GLU A 25 -4.85 14.07 -4.53
C GLU A 25 -3.98 14.14 -3.26
N ASN A 26 -2.83 13.47 -3.23
CA ASN A 26 -2.02 13.24 -2.02
C ASN A 26 -2.88 12.81 -0.81
N GLU A 27 -4.04 12.23 -1.11
CA GLU A 27 -5.09 11.80 -0.21
C GLU A 27 -5.28 10.30 -0.45
N MET A 28 -5.46 9.59 0.66
CA MET A 28 -5.82 8.18 0.60
C MET A 28 -7.34 8.09 0.52
N VAL A 29 -7.85 7.73 -0.66
CA VAL A 29 -9.27 7.47 -0.89
C VAL A 29 -9.51 6.01 -0.55
N SER A 30 -9.69 5.70 0.74
CA SER A 30 -10.67 4.65 1.03
C SER A 30 -12.06 5.26 0.78
N ASP A 31 -13.14 4.50 0.84
CA ASP A 31 -14.52 5.02 0.72
C ASP A 31 -14.83 6.31 1.54
N HIS A 32 -13.94 6.71 2.47
CA HIS A 32 -13.89 8.01 3.15
C HIS A 32 -12.46 8.58 3.20
N ARG A 33 -12.28 9.92 3.32
CA ARG A 33 -10.99 10.54 3.67
C ARG A 33 -10.61 10.13 5.10
N LEU A 34 -9.58 9.30 5.26
CA LEU A 34 -9.24 8.73 6.56
C LEU A 34 -8.04 9.45 7.21
N CYS A 35 -8.24 9.94 8.44
CA CYS A 35 -7.15 10.44 9.28
C CYS A 35 -6.29 9.27 9.79
N LEU A 36 -5.01 9.24 9.43
CA LEU A 36 -4.08 8.18 9.83
C LEU A 36 -3.46 8.46 11.22
N PRO A 37 -3.17 7.43 12.04
CA PRO A 37 -3.29 6.00 11.74
C PRO A 37 -4.70 5.44 11.89
N ILE A 38 -5.01 4.41 11.09
CA ILE A 38 -6.27 3.67 11.14
C ILE A 38 -6.05 2.17 11.24
N PHE A 39 -7.07 1.50 11.78
CA PHE A 39 -7.15 0.06 11.93
C PHE A 39 -8.45 -0.42 11.26
N LEU A 40 -8.33 -1.29 10.27
CA LEU A 40 -9.45 -1.85 9.51
C LEU A 40 -9.53 -3.36 9.70
N SER A 41 -10.66 -3.97 9.32
CA SER A 41 -10.90 -5.43 9.47
C SER A 41 -10.59 -5.95 10.88
N HIS A 42 -11.14 -5.32 11.92
CA HIS A 42 -10.89 -5.68 13.33
C HIS A 42 -9.38 -5.70 13.69
N GLY A 43 -8.61 -4.75 13.15
CA GLY A 43 -7.17 -4.62 13.43
C GLY A 43 -6.27 -5.51 12.58
N LYS A 44 -6.82 -6.29 11.65
CA LYS A 44 -6.02 -7.10 10.71
C LYS A 44 -5.24 -6.25 9.73
N VAL A 45 -5.79 -5.10 9.33
CA VAL A 45 -5.13 -4.14 8.44
C VAL A 45 -4.83 -2.87 9.22
N ARG A 46 -3.59 -2.42 9.18
CA ARG A 46 -3.11 -1.21 9.85
C ARG A 46 -2.47 -0.29 8.84
N ILE A 47 -2.83 0.99 8.88
CA ILE A 47 -2.36 1.96 7.91
C ILE A 47 -1.83 3.15 8.68
N HIS A 48 -0.59 3.52 8.38
CA HIS A 48 0.13 4.59 9.04
C HIS A 48 0.87 5.42 8.00
N GLN A 49 0.88 6.74 8.19
CA GLN A 49 1.64 7.64 7.35
C GLN A 49 2.77 8.27 8.15
N LYS A 50 3.94 8.34 7.52
CA LYS A 50 5.10 9.07 8.03
C LYS A 50 5.65 9.95 6.91
N GLY A 51 5.49 11.26 7.03
CA GLY A 51 5.86 12.20 5.97
C GLY A 51 5.09 11.90 4.68
N LYS A 52 5.82 11.70 3.57
CA LYS A 52 5.27 11.33 2.25
C LYS A 52 5.11 9.83 2.02
N SER A 53 5.28 9.00 3.05
CA SER A 53 5.20 7.56 2.90
C SER A 53 4.02 6.98 3.67
N ILE A 54 3.29 6.09 3.02
CA ILE A 54 2.25 5.27 3.63
C ILE A 54 2.80 3.86 3.85
N LEU A 55 2.62 3.36 5.06
CA LEU A 55 2.86 1.97 5.43
C LEU A 55 1.53 1.27 5.71
N ILE A 56 1.21 0.26 4.90
CA ILE A 56 0.07 -0.64 5.10
C ILE A 56 0.60 -1.97 5.58
N GLN A 57 0.02 -2.50 6.65
CA GLN A 57 0.44 -3.74 7.27
C GLN A 57 -0.75 -4.65 7.49
N SER A 58 -0.59 -5.91 7.09
CA SER A 58 -1.56 -6.97 7.39
C SER A 58 -1.08 -7.87 8.54
N ASN A 59 -2.01 -8.56 9.20
CA ASN A 59 -1.74 -9.57 10.22
C ASN A 59 -0.95 -10.78 9.66
N PHE A 60 -1.12 -11.12 8.38
CA PHE A 60 -0.36 -12.16 7.67
C PHE A 60 1.03 -11.69 7.20
N LYS A 61 1.59 -10.65 7.83
CA LYS A 61 2.95 -10.14 7.64
C LYS A 61 3.24 -9.57 6.24
N LEU A 62 2.22 -9.32 5.42
CA LEU A 62 2.33 -8.46 4.25
C LEU A 62 2.51 -7.01 4.70
N LYS A 63 3.49 -6.31 4.12
CA LYS A 63 3.70 -4.88 4.30
C LYS A 63 3.82 -4.23 2.94
N VAL A 64 3.10 -3.14 2.72
CA VAL A 64 3.22 -2.29 1.54
C VAL A 64 3.70 -0.92 2.00
N LEU A 65 4.85 -0.49 1.49
CA LEU A 65 5.38 0.85 1.70
C LEU A 65 5.28 1.58 0.37
N TYR A 66 4.52 2.66 0.35
CA TYR A 66 4.34 3.51 -0.81
C TYR A 66 4.84 4.91 -0.50
N ASN A 67 5.76 5.42 -1.31
CA ASN A 67 6.11 6.84 -1.33
C ASN A 67 5.28 7.51 -2.43
N TRP A 68 4.65 8.65 -2.11
CA TRP A 68 3.76 9.38 -3.02
C TRP A 68 4.39 9.78 -4.36
N ASP A 69 5.70 9.72 -4.52
CA ASP A 69 6.41 10.10 -5.75
C ASP A 69 6.45 8.91 -6.76
N ASP A 70 7.24 7.88 -6.47
CA ASP A 70 7.58 6.85 -7.47
C ASP A 70 7.99 5.47 -6.89
N HIS A 71 8.07 5.33 -5.57
CA HIS A 71 8.57 4.10 -4.94
C HIS A 71 7.46 3.29 -4.27
N LEU A 72 7.33 2.03 -4.70
CA LEU A 72 6.47 1.03 -4.07
C LEU A 72 7.31 -0.18 -3.66
N VAL A 73 7.26 -0.55 -2.38
CA VAL A 73 7.95 -1.71 -1.84
C VAL A 73 6.95 -2.64 -1.16
N ILE A 74 6.92 -3.89 -1.61
CA ILE A 74 6.10 -4.94 -1.02
C ILE A 74 7.01 -5.92 -0.28
N LYS A 75 6.74 -6.17 1.00
CA LYS A 75 7.45 -7.15 1.83
C LYS A 75 6.48 -8.19 2.33
N PHE A 76 6.88 -9.46 2.23
CA PHE A 76 6.13 -10.61 2.74
C PHE A 76 7.13 -11.67 3.22
N LEU A 77 6.65 -12.67 3.96
CA LEU A 77 7.49 -13.79 4.42
C LEU A 77 8.00 -14.60 3.23
N ALA A 78 9.24 -15.10 3.30
CA ALA A 78 9.82 -15.93 2.24
C ALA A 78 8.97 -17.16 1.90
N ALA A 79 8.29 -17.76 2.91
CA ALA A 79 7.37 -18.88 2.71
C ALA A 79 6.16 -18.55 1.80
N LEU A 80 5.82 -17.26 1.64
CA LEU A 80 4.76 -16.82 0.71
C LEU A 80 5.27 -16.63 -0.71
N SER A 81 6.58 -16.62 -0.96
CA SER A 81 7.15 -16.40 -2.31
C SER A 81 6.63 -17.41 -3.35
N VAL A 82 6.43 -18.68 -2.94
CA VAL A 82 5.86 -19.74 -3.80
C VAL A 82 4.37 -19.53 -4.13
N LYS A 83 3.70 -18.59 -3.46
CA LYS A 83 2.29 -18.24 -3.65
C LYS A 83 2.10 -16.85 -4.29
N VAL A 84 3.17 -16.18 -4.69
CA VAL A 84 3.11 -14.87 -5.36
C VAL A 84 3.12 -15.05 -6.88
N CYS A 85 2.31 -14.26 -7.58
CA CYS A 85 2.30 -14.14 -9.03
C CYS A 85 2.28 -12.65 -9.45
N GLY A 86 2.60 -12.36 -10.71
CA GLY A 86 2.64 -11.00 -11.26
C GLY A 86 4.03 -10.39 -11.29
N MET A 87 4.11 -9.05 -11.36
CA MET A 87 5.35 -8.30 -11.60
C MET A 87 6.42 -8.42 -10.51
N CYS A 88 6.02 -8.84 -9.30
CA CYS A 88 6.94 -9.06 -8.17
C CYS A 88 7.54 -10.48 -8.16
N ARG A 89 7.30 -11.28 -9.22
CA ARG A 89 7.91 -12.59 -9.43
C ARG A 89 9.05 -12.46 -10.44
N ASN A 90 10.10 -13.25 -10.24
CA ASN A 90 11.14 -13.46 -11.25
C ASN A 90 10.62 -14.31 -12.41
#